data_AF-A0A0J7L067-F1
#
_entry.id   AF-A0A0J7L067-F1
#
_cell.length_a   1.000
_cell.length_b   1.000
_cell.length_c   1.000
_cell.angle_alpha   90.00
_cell.angle_beta   90.00
_cell.angle_gamma   90.00
#
_symmetry.space_group_name_H-M   'P 1'
#
loop_
_entity.id
_entity.type
_entity.pdbx_description
1 polymer ?
#
loop_
_entity_poly.entity_id
_entity_poly.type
_entity_poly.pdbx_seq_one_letter_code
_entity_poly.pdbx_strand_id
1 'polypeptide(L)'
;MQSDGGLTPMDSFNGSRAILSGPAGGVVGYAMTTYGKETDLPVIGFDMGGTSTDVSRYGGSYEHVYESTTAGIAIQAPQLDVNTVAAGGGSMLFFRSGLFEVGPESAGAHPGPACYKKGGPLTVTDANLVLGRLLPEYFPQIFGPQENEPLDVSRTLSMFTELTYEINEFLKKNEAMSVDEVAMGFIRVANETMCRPIRALTQAKGYDTSRHVLACFGGAGGQHACAIARSLGISTVFVHKYAGILSAYGMALADVVEETQEPSAEAYEHECFARLDDRLDAMEAKVRSKLRAQGFTDSQIKTESFLHLRYDGTDCALMCTSVNQNSGDTTTRHGDFLTPFLERYKTEFGFTIPERKILVNDVRVRGIGKTEIPEDPVLPPSQASPKAEKTTMVYFEGGYQETSVYQLNSLSPGDILHGPIIIMDSLSTLLVEPDCIAEITCRGDVKITIGKGLRTKVTTDLDTIQLSIFSHRFMSIAEQMGRNVPTPVFFVASRGHHADIGGITPGSMPPHSTSLNQEGAVFKSFLLVHKGIFQEKELTDALMAPGKIPGSSGTRNLSNNISDIKAQIAANQKV
;
A
#
# COMPACT_ATOMS: atom_id res chain seq x y z
N MET A 1 10.25 1.84 21.89
CA MET A 1 9.57 2.52 20.77
C MET A 1 8.08 2.27 20.89
N GLN A 2 7.28 3.33 20.83
CA GLN A 2 5.82 3.27 20.79
C GLN A 2 5.31 3.35 19.33
N SER A 3 4.05 2.99 19.11
CA SER A 3 3.37 3.03 17.81
C SER A 3 3.32 4.44 17.18
N ASP A 4 3.42 5.50 17.99
CA ASP A 4 3.35 6.90 17.57
C ASP A 4 4.70 7.49 17.09
N GLY A 5 5.74 6.65 17.03
CA GLY A 5 7.10 7.01 16.66
C GLY A 5 7.97 7.53 17.81
N GLY A 6 7.45 7.62 19.03
CA GLY A 6 8.15 8.13 20.20
C GLY A 6 8.81 7.05 21.06
N LEU A 7 9.85 7.41 21.78
CA LEU A 7 10.41 6.61 22.87
C LEU A 7 9.70 6.90 24.20
N THR A 8 9.63 5.90 25.06
CA THR A 8 9.10 5.99 26.43
C THR A 8 9.92 5.08 27.35
N PRO A 9 10.05 5.40 28.64
CA PRO A 9 10.71 4.52 29.61
C PRO A 9 10.04 3.14 29.69
N MET A 10 10.83 2.11 30.01
CA MET A 10 10.37 0.71 30.11
C MET A 10 9.18 0.56 31.07
N ASP A 11 9.23 1.25 32.22
CA ASP A 11 8.20 1.16 33.26
C ASP A 11 6.87 1.83 32.84
N SER A 12 6.89 2.64 31.79
CA SER A 12 5.71 3.32 31.22
C SER A 12 5.24 2.70 29.90
N PHE A 13 5.89 1.63 29.44
CA PHE A 13 5.59 0.99 28.18
C PHE A 13 4.32 0.12 28.27
N ASN A 14 3.42 0.27 27.30
CA ASN A 14 2.16 -0.49 27.24
C ASN A 14 2.08 -1.28 25.93
N GLY A 15 1.62 -2.53 25.99
CA GLY A 15 1.44 -3.40 24.83
C GLY A 15 0.51 -2.82 23.74
N SER A 16 -0.55 -2.09 24.11
CA SER A 16 -1.43 -1.45 23.12
C SER A 16 -0.72 -0.36 22.31
N ARG A 17 0.34 0.22 22.88
CA ARG A 17 1.23 1.21 22.24
C ARG A 17 2.48 0.58 21.63
N ALA A 18 2.58 -0.75 21.60
CA ALA A 18 3.69 -1.48 21.00
C ALA A 18 3.37 -1.99 19.58
N ILE A 19 2.10 -1.93 19.18
CA ILE A 19 1.61 -2.44 17.90
C ILE A 19 2.26 -1.63 16.77
N LEU A 20 2.86 -2.31 15.79
CA LEU A 20 3.62 -1.67 14.70
C LEU A 20 4.78 -0.77 15.18
N SER A 21 5.33 -1.01 16.38
CA SER A 21 6.50 -0.25 16.87
C SER A 21 7.77 -0.43 16.04
N GLY A 22 7.97 -1.59 15.41
CA GLY A 22 9.06 -1.83 14.46
C GLY A 22 8.94 -0.95 13.21
N PRO A 23 7.83 -1.04 12.45
CA PRO A 23 7.56 -0.16 11.32
C PRO A 23 7.59 1.33 11.69
N ALA A 24 7.10 1.71 12.88
CA ALA A 24 7.20 3.09 13.38
C ALA A 24 8.66 3.57 13.47
N GLY A 25 9.59 2.71 13.90
CA GLY A 25 11.02 2.98 13.83
C GLY A 25 11.50 3.23 12.40
N GLY A 26 11.02 2.44 11.44
CA GLY A 26 11.28 2.64 10.01
C GLY A 26 10.78 3.99 9.51
N VAL A 27 9.59 4.41 9.95
CA VAL A 27 9.02 5.73 9.63
C VAL A 27 9.90 6.87 10.11
N VAL A 28 10.33 6.83 11.36
CA VAL A 28 11.27 7.81 11.91
C VAL A 28 12.59 7.76 11.13
N GLY A 29 13.08 6.57 10.83
CA GLY A 29 14.32 6.34 10.09
C GLY A 29 14.33 7.07 8.76
N TYR A 30 13.40 6.76 7.84
CA TYR A 30 13.41 7.41 6.53
C TYR A 30 13.04 8.90 6.59
N ALA A 31 12.16 9.29 7.52
CA ALA A 31 11.76 10.69 7.66
C ALA A 31 12.97 11.56 8.03
N MET A 32 13.77 11.12 9.00
CA MET A 32 14.91 11.87 9.53
C MET A 32 16.15 11.81 8.63
N THR A 33 16.30 10.77 7.81
CA THR A 33 17.48 10.62 6.93
C THR A 33 17.25 11.16 5.52
N THR A 34 15.99 11.24 5.07
CA THR A 34 15.69 11.66 3.69
C THR A 34 15.15 13.09 3.62
N TYR A 35 14.10 13.41 4.41
CA TYR A 35 13.44 14.71 4.33
C TYR A 35 14.28 15.81 4.99
N GLY A 36 14.51 16.92 4.28
CA GLY A 36 15.37 18.02 4.72
C GLY A 36 16.87 17.70 4.74
N LYS A 37 17.27 16.49 4.38
CA LYS A 37 18.67 16.05 4.27
C LYS A 37 19.07 15.79 2.82
N GLU A 38 18.26 15.01 2.10
CA GLU A 38 18.47 14.65 0.70
C GLU A 38 17.45 15.30 -0.24
N THR A 39 16.26 15.65 0.27
CA THR A 39 15.20 16.30 -0.51
C THR A 39 14.22 17.09 0.37
N ASP A 40 13.58 18.10 -0.21
CA ASP A 40 12.46 18.84 0.40
C ASP A 40 11.08 18.31 -0.04
N LEU A 41 11.05 17.31 -0.92
CA LEU A 41 9.81 16.67 -1.35
C LEU A 41 9.29 15.72 -0.27
N PRO A 42 7.96 15.59 -0.12
CA PRO A 42 7.37 14.55 0.72
C PRO A 42 7.88 13.16 0.35
N VAL A 43 8.11 12.33 1.37
CA VAL A 43 8.74 11.01 1.26
C VAL A 43 7.70 9.93 1.51
N ILE A 44 7.65 8.93 0.65
CA ILE A 44 6.90 7.70 0.87
C ILE A 44 7.89 6.65 1.35
N GLY A 45 7.70 6.16 2.57
CA GLY A 45 8.46 5.03 3.09
C GLY A 45 7.93 3.72 2.52
N PHE A 46 8.86 2.87 2.09
CA PHE A 46 8.59 1.53 1.57
C PHE A 46 9.54 0.53 2.24
N ASP A 47 9.05 -0.12 3.29
CA ASP A 47 9.75 -1.18 4.01
C ASP A 47 9.26 -2.54 3.51
N MET A 48 10.09 -3.28 2.79
CA MET A 48 9.72 -4.62 2.34
C MET A 48 10.62 -5.67 2.99
N GLY A 49 9.98 -6.51 3.81
CA GLY A 49 10.60 -7.65 4.46
C GLY A 49 10.27 -8.99 3.79
N GLY A 50 10.46 -10.06 4.54
CA GLY A 50 10.14 -11.43 4.10
C GLY A 50 8.66 -11.77 4.12
N THR A 51 7.82 -11.10 4.93
CA THR A 51 6.41 -11.50 5.08
C THR A 51 5.44 -10.45 4.54
N SER A 52 5.77 -9.18 4.77
CA SER A 52 4.91 -8.04 4.50
C SER A 52 5.73 -6.85 4.00
N THR A 53 5.00 -5.87 3.49
CA THR A 53 5.50 -4.55 3.18
C THR A 53 4.75 -3.52 4.00
N ASP A 54 5.48 -2.65 4.70
CA ASP A 54 4.93 -1.53 5.44
C ASP A 54 5.17 -0.23 4.66
N VAL A 55 4.10 0.52 4.41
CA VAL A 55 4.17 1.80 3.71
C VAL A 55 3.61 2.93 4.55
N SER A 56 4.21 4.10 4.44
CA SER A 56 3.78 5.32 5.15
C SER A 56 4.21 6.55 4.36
N ARG A 57 3.72 7.71 4.79
CA ARG A 57 4.03 9.00 4.15
C ARG A 57 4.53 10.01 5.20
N TYR A 58 5.55 10.76 4.85
CA TYR A 58 6.06 11.88 5.63
C TYR A 58 6.17 13.14 4.76
N GLY A 59 5.54 14.23 5.17
CA GLY A 59 5.49 15.49 4.42
C GLY A 59 5.90 16.72 5.23
N GLY A 60 6.84 16.56 6.16
CA GLY A 60 7.28 17.60 7.11
C GLY A 60 6.70 17.45 8.52
N SER A 61 5.65 16.64 8.67
CA SER A 61 5.12 16.19 9.95
C SER A 61 4.70 14.72 9.85
N TYR A 62 4.74 14.03 10.98
CA TYR A 62 4.23 12.67 11.07
C TYR A 62 2.70 12.65 10.95
N GLU A 63 2.16 11.73 10.16
CA GLU A 63 0.72 11.46 10.12
C GLU A 63 0.37 10.43 11.20
N HIS A 64 -0.54 10.79 12.11
CA HIS A 64 -1.05 9.89 13.15
C HIS A 64 -2.49 9.47 12.88
N VAL A 65 -2.76 8.19 13.12
CA VAL A 65 -4.09 7.60 13.22
C VAL A 65 -4.36 7.21 14.67
N TYR A 66 -5.62 7.31 15.09
CA TYR A 66 -6.02 7.17 16.50
C TYR A 66 -6.99 6.03 16.73
N GLU A 67 -7.71 5.67 15.67
CA GLU A 67 -8.54 4.49 15.62
C GLU A 67 -8.02 3.63 14.48
N SER A 68 -7.59 2.42 14.81
CA SER A 68 -7.17 1.42 13.84
C SER A 68 -7.85 0.10 14.14
N THR A 69 -8.13 -0.69 13.11
CA THR A 69 -8.63 -2.06 13.27
C THR A 69 -7.52 -3.03 12.92
N THR A 70 -7.01 -3.75 13.91
CA THR A 70 -5.99 -4.78 13.72
C THR A 70 -6.58 -6.13 14.08
N ALA A 71 -6.51 -7.10 13.17
CA ALA A 71 -7.10 -8.43 13.34
C ALA A 71 -8.59 -8.41 13.75
N GLY A 72 -9.36 -7.44 13.24
CA GLY A 72 -10.78 -7.26 13.55
C GLY A 72 -11.07 -6.57 14.89
N ILE A 73 -10.05 -6.15 15.64
CA ILE A 73 -10.18 -5.46 16.93
C ILE A 73 -9.89 -3.97 16.73
N ALA A 74 -10.85 -3.12 17.11
CA ALA A 74 -10.68 -1.67 17.13
C ALA A 74 -9.78 -1.26 18.31
N ILE A 75 -8.72 -0.53 18.01
CA ILE A 75 -7.73 -0.01 18.96
C ILE A 75 -7.81 1.50 18.93
N GLN A 76 -8.05 2.10 20.10
CA GLN A 76 -8.04 3.55 20.29
C GLN A 76 -6.74 3.98 20.97
N ALA A 77 -5.69 4.13 20.16
CA ALA A 77 -4.38 4.59 20.61
C ALA A 77 -3.70 5.35 19.46
N PRO A 78 -2.87 6.36 19.75
CA PRO A 78 -2.12 7.06 18.72
C PRO A 78 -1.07 6.14 18.10
N GLN A 79 -1.09 6.07 16.78
CA GLN A 79 -0.17 5.28 15.96
C GLN A 79 0.24 6.12 14.75
N LEU A 80 1.43 5.90 14.21
CA LEU A 80 1.78 6.43 12.89
C LEU A 80 0.90 5.76 11.83
N ASP A 81 0.52 6.52 10.81
CA ASP A 81 -0.27 6.01 9.68
C ASP A 81 0.59 5.12 8.78
N VAL A 82 0.69 3.86 9.20
CA VAL A 82 1.39 2.79 8.49
C VAL A 82 0.34 1.82 7.95
N ASN A 83 0.36 1.61 6.63
CA ASN A 83 -0.44 0.58 5.99
C ASN A 83 0.44 -0.62 5.64
N THR A 84 0.13 -1.77 6.24
CA THR A 84 0.80 -3.04 5.95
C THR A 84 0.07 -3.77 4.83
N VAL A 85 0.82 -4.30 3.87
CA VAL A 85 0.30 -5.24 2.86
C VAL A 85 0.98 -6.58 2.99
N ALA A 86 0.17 -7.63 2.84
CA ALA A 86 0.58 -9.03 2.83
C ALA A 86 1.31 -9.42 1.52
N ALA A 87 2.24 -8.58 1.09
CA ALA A 87 3.13 -8.77 -0.03
C ALA A 87 4.56 -8.51 0.47
N GLY A 88 5.40 -9.54 0.49
CA GLY A 88 6.81 -9.49 0.88
C GLY A 88 7.59 -10.55 0.11
N GLY A 89 8.87 -10.75 0.42
CA GLY A 89 9.70 -11.75 -0.29
C GLY A 89 9.15 -13.18 -0.23
N GLY A 90 8.55 -13.56 0.89
CA GLY A 90 7.95 -14.86 1.13
C GLY A 90 6.48 -14.98 0.74
N SER A 91 5.88 -13.96 0.11
CA SER A 91 4.52 -14.09 -0.41
C SER A 91 4.45 -15.18 -1.46
N MET A 92 3.49 -16.09 -1.28
CA MET A 92 3.35 -17.29 -2.11
C MET A 92 2.82 -16.94 -3.50
N LEU A 93 3.26 -17.69 -4.51
CA LEU A 93 2.85 -17.53 -5.90
C LEU A 93 1.81 -18.59 -6.26
N PHE A 94 0.68 -18.16 -6.82
CA PHE A 94 -0.39 -19.06 -7.24
C PHE A 94 -0.86 -18.76 -8.65
N PHE A 95 -1.22 -19.82 -9.38
CA PHE A 95 -2.01 -19.70 -10.60
C PHE A 95 -3.39 -20.33 -10.36
N ARG A 96 -4.41 -19.48 -10.24
CA ARG A 96 -5.77 -19.92 -9.90
C ARG A 96 -6.76 -19.34 -10.90
N SER A 97 -7.67 -20.17 -11.41
CA SER A 97 -8.72 -19.74 -12.35
C SER A 97 -8.21 -18.95 -13.56
N GLY A 98 -6.99 -19.24 -14.04
CA GLY A 98 -6.38 -18.56 -15.17
C GLY A 98 -5.67 -17.23 -14.86
N LEU A 99 -5.55 -16.87 -13.58
CA LEU A 99 -4.94 -15.62 -13.11
C LEU A 99 -3.69 -15.90 -12.27
N PHE A 100 -2.73 -14.98 -12.38
CA PHE A 100 -1.57 -14.90 -11.51
C PHE A 100 -1.98 -14.20 -10.22
N GLU A 101 -1.73 -14.83 -9.07
CA GLU A 101 -2.00 -14.33 -7.74
C GLU A 101 -0.72 -14.36 -6.87
N VAL A 102 -0.51 -13.33 -6.06
CA VAL A 102 0.63 -13.23 -5.13
C VAL A 102 0.10 -12.90 -3.73
N GLY A 103 0.35 -13.80 -2.78
CA GLY A 103 -0.22 -13.71 -1.43
C GLY A 103 -1.76 -13.84 -1.44
N PRO A 104 -2.45 -13.49 -0.33
CA PRO A 104 -1.91 -12.93 0.91
C PRO A 104 -1.13 -13.94 1.77
N GLU A 105 -1.19 -15.23 1.44
CA GLU A 105 -0.44 -16.27 2.13
C GLU A 105 1.07 -16.03 2.02
N SER A 106 1.78 -16.19 3.13
CA SER A 106 3.23 -16.06 3.21
C SER A 106 3.85 -17.36 3.71
N ALA A 107 4.96 -17.76 3.09
CA ALA A 107 5.78 -18.87 3.55
C ALA A 107 6.60 -18.52 4.81
N GLY A 108 6.63 -17.24 5.21
CA GLY A 108 7.41 -16.75 6.35
C GLY A 108 8.89 -17.10 6.23
N ALA A 109 9.52 -17.40 7.37
CA ALA A 109 10.89 -17.94 7.41
C ALA A 109 10.92 -19.48 7.50
N HIS A 110 9.82 -20.09 7.92
CA HIS A 110 9.67 -21.55 8.00
C HIS A 110 8.25 -21.96 7.58
N PRO A 111 8.09 -22.79 6.52
CA PRO A 111 9.16 -23.42 5.74
C PRO A 111 9.93 -22.42 4.86
N GLY A 112 9.46 -21.19 4.70
CA GLY A 112 10.10 -20.17 3.88
C GLY A 112 9.99 -20.42 2.37
N PRO A 113 10.61 -19.58 1.53
CA PRO A 113 10.77 -19.80 0.10
C PRO A 113 11.27 -21.20 -0.28
N ALA A 114 10.95 -21.67 -1.47
CA ALA A 114 11.41 -22.97 -1.97
C ALA A 114 12.95 -23.04 -1.97
N CYS A 115 13.63 -21.94 -2.32
CA CYS A 115 15.07 -21.81 -2.32
C CYS A 115 15.73 -21.95 -0.93
N TYR A 116 14.98 -21.93 0.18
CA TYR A 116 15.52 -22.08 1.54
C TYR A 116 15.77 -23.54 1.96
N LYS A 117 15.44 -24.51 1.09
CA LYS A 117 15.67 -25.96 1.30
C LYS A 117 14.92 -26.56 2.51
N LYS A 118 13.83 -25.93 2.95
CA LYS A 118 13.00 -26.37 4.10
C LYS A 118 11.62 -26.91 3.70
N GLY A 119 11.41 -27.22 2.42
CA GLY A 119 10.12 -27.74 1.93
C GLY A 119 9.11 -26.67 1.52
N GLY A 120 9.57 -25.43 1.31
CA GLY A 120 8.74 -24.27 1.01
C GLY A 120 8.06 -24.24 -0.36
N PRO A 121 7.00 -23.44 -0.54
CA PRO A 121 6.36 -23.15 -1.82
C PRO A 121 7.16 -22.14 -2.66
N LEU A 122 6.75 -21.91 -3.91
CA LEU A 122 7.26 -20.79 -4.71
C LEU A 122 6.81 -19.45 -4.12
N THR A 123 7.73 -18.50 -4.03
CA THR A 123 7.52 -17.16 -3.46
C THR A 123 8.10 -16.04 -4.34
N VAL A 124 7.89 -14.77 -3.97
CA VAL A 124 8.49 -13.62 -4.65
C VAL A 124 10.03 -13.69 -4.65
N THR A 125 10.65 -14.15 -3.56
CA THR A 125 12.10 -14.37 -3.46
C THR A 125 12.58 -15.42 -4.47
N ASP A 126 11.80 -16.49 -4.66
CA ASP A 126 12.08 -17.52 -5.67
C ASP A 126 12.02 -16.95 -7.10
N ALA A 127 11.05 -16.08 -7.39
CA ALA A 127 10.97 -15.41 -8.67
C ALA A 127 12.18 -14.50 -8.92
N ASN A 128 12.58 -13.69 -7.93
CA ASN A 128 13.78 -12.85 -8.04
C ASN A 128 15.06 -13.68 -8.21
N LEU A 129 15.13 -14.87 -7.58
CA LEU A 129 16.27 -15.79 -7.73
C LEU A 129 16.37 -16.34 -9.15
N VAL A 130 15.26 -16.83 -9.73
CA VAL A 130 15.25 -17.38 -11.10
C VAL A 130 15.62 -16.32 -12.13
N LEU A 131 15.14 -15.10 -11.96
CA LEU A 131 15.42 -13.98 -12.87
C LEU A 131 16.86 -13.45 -12.76
N GLY A 132 17.70 -14.01 -11.88
CA GLY A 132 19.07 -13.57 -11.65
C GLY A 132 19.18 -12.25 -10.85
N ARG A 133 18.07 -11.76 -10.29
CA ARG A 133 18.03 -10.53 -9.47
C ARG A 133 18.62 -10.73 -8.08
N LEU A 134 18.67 -11.98 -7.62
CA LEU A 134 19.36 -12.41 -6.40
C LEU A 134 20.53 -13.31 -6.74
N LEU A 135 21.65 -13.09 -6.07
CA LEU A 135 22.91 -13.79 -6.30
C LEU A 135 23.23 -14.68 -5.08
N PRO A 136 23.08 -16.02 -5.17
CA PRO A 136 23.28 -16.94 -4.04
C PRO A 136 24.60 -16.81 -3.30
N GLU A 137 25.66 -16.48 -4.02
CA GLU A 137 27.04 -16.35 -3.50
C GLU A 137 27.23 -15.17 -2.55
N TYR A 138 26.32 -14.19 -2.54
CA TYR A 138 26.32 -13.09 -1.57
C TYR A 138 25.28 -13.28 -0.46
N PHE A 139 24.46 -14.34 -0.53
CA PHE A 139 23.56 -14.67 0.56
C PHE A 139 24.29 -15.45 1.65
N PRO A 140 23.94 -15.24 2.93
CA PRO A 140 24.45 -16.08 4.02
C PRO A 140 24.15 -17.55 3.74
N GLN A 141 25.17 -18.41 3.86
CA GLN A 141 25.02 -19.86 3.73
C GLN A 141 24.42 -20.43 5.02
N ILE A 142 23.13 -20.16 5.24
CA ILE A 142 22.39 -20.55 6.46
C ILE A 142 21.18 -21.42 6.14
N PHE A 143 21.13 -21.99 4.94
CA PHE A 143 20.01 -22.78 4.45
C PHE A 143 20.34 -24.29 4.49
N GLY A 144 19.33 -25.11 4.19
CA GLY A 144 19.46 -26.57 4.23
C GLY A 144 19.31 -27.17 5.64
N PRO A 145 19.32 -28.50 5.75
CA PRO A 145 19.07 -29.20 7.02
C PRO A 145 20.11 -28.91 8.11
N GLN A 146 21.34 -28.56 7.71
CA GLN A 146 22.44 -28.21 8.61
C GLN A 146 22.69 -26.70 8.71
N GLU A 147 21.86 -25.87 8.06
CA GLU A 147 21.95 -24.41 8.06
C GLU A 147 23.35 -23.88 7.67
N ASN A 148 23.95 -24.48 6.64
CA ASN A 148 25.29 -24.18 6.14
C ASN A 148 25.37 -24.17 4.60
N GLU A 149 24.23 -24.13 3.90
CA GLU A 149 24.16 -24.21 2.44
C GLU A 149 23.67 -22.90 1.82
N PRO A 150 24.02 -22.61 0.54
CA PRO A 150 23.46 -21.49 -0.21
C PRO A 150 22.01 -21.78 -0.65
N LEU A 151 21.37 -20.75 -1.20
CA LEU A 151 20.05 -20.82 -1.84
C LEU A 151 20.01 -21.90 -2.94
N ASP A 152 18.89 -22.61 -3.03
CA ASP A 152 18.68 -23.69 -4.01
C ASP A 152 18.07 -23.19 -5.33
N VAL A 153 18.91 -22.80 -6.27
CA VAL A 153 18.46 -22.39 -7.61
C VAL A 153 17.79 -23.55 -8.36
N SER A 154 18.32 -24.77 -8.20
CA SER A 154 17.85 -25.94 -8.96
C SER A 154 16.43 -26.34 -8.58
N ARG A 155 16.11 -26.31 -7.29
CA ARG A 155 14.78 -26.58 -6.78
C ARG A 155 13.78 -25.55 -7.25
N THR A 156 14.12 -24.28 -7.14
CA THR A 156 13.24 -23.19 -7.59
C THR A 156 12.95 -23.30 -9.09
N LEU A 157 13.97 -23.58 -9.91
CA LEU A 157 13.82 -23.77 -11.35
C LEU A 157 12.91 -24.96 -11.68
N SER A 158 13.07 -26.09 -10.98
CA SER A 158 12.20 -27.27 -11.16
C SER A 158 10.73 -26.94 -10.90
N MET A 159 10.43 -26.28 -9.77
CA MET A 159 9.07 -25.92 -9.40
C MET A 159 8.46 -24.89 -10.36
N PHE A 160 9.24 -23.90 -10.82
CA PHE A 160 8.77 -22.98 -11.84
C PHE A 160 8.55 -23.65 -13.20
N THR A 161 9.33 -24.66 -13.55
CA THR A 161 9.14 -25.44 -14.79
C THR A 161 7.79 -26.17 -14.76
N GLU A 162 7.47 -26.81 -13.63
CA GLU A 162 6.17 -27.45 -13.41
C GLU A 162 5.01 -26.43 -13.50
N LEU A 163 5.11 -25.32 -12.78
CA LEU A 163 4.09 -24.26 -12.82
C LEU A 163 3.92 -23.66 -14.23
N THR A 164 5.03 -23.48 -14.96
CA THR A 164 5.00 -22.96 -16.33
C THR A 164 4.30 -23.93 -17.28
N TYR A 165 4.51 -25.24 -17.11
CA TYR A 165 3.78 -26.25 -17.86
C TYR A 165 2.26 -26.17 -17.59
N GLU A 166 1.85 -26.09 -16.32
CA GLU A 166 0.45 -25.95 -15.93
C GLU A 166 -0.21 -24.70 -16.54
N ILE A 167 0.49 -23.56 -16.49
CA ILE A 167 0.02 -22.29 -17.07
C ILE A 167 -0.15 -22.42 -18.59
N ASN A 168 0.84 -22.98 -19.28
CA ASN A 168 0.80 -23.12 -20.73
C ASN A 168 -0.31 -24.09 -21.19
N GLU A 169 -0.50 -25.20 -20.47
CA GLU A 169 -1.60 -26.14 -20.71
C GLU A 169 -2.98 -25.49 -20.54
N PHE A 170 -3.13 -24.59 -19.57
CA PHE A 170 -4.37 -23.85 -19.37
C PHE A 170 -4.61 -22.80 -20.46
N LEU A 171 -3.58 -22.01 -20.80
CA LEU A 171 -3.70 -20.89 -21.73
C LEU A 171 -3.89 -21.33 -23.18
N LYS A 172 -3.32 -22.47 -23.58
CA LYS A 172 -3.35 -23.00 -24.96
C LYS A 172 -3.06 -21.94 -26.03
N LYS A 173 -2.15 -21.02 -25.73
CA LYS A 173 -1.72 -19.96 -26.66
C LYS A 173 -0.83 -20.56 -27.75
N ASN A 174 -0.79 -19.88 -28.90
CA ASN A 174 0.09 -20.26 -30.02
C ASN A 174 1.58 -20.20 -29.63
N GLU A 175 1.93 -19.33 -28.68
CA GLU A 175 3.28 -19.19 -28.15
C GLU A 175 3.25 -19.49 -26.64
N ALA A 176 4.05 -20.47 -26.23
CA ALA A 176 4.16 -20.88 -24.85
C ALA A 176 5.04 -19.90 -24.08
N MET A 177 4.64 -19.59 -22.85
CA MET A 177 5.44 -18.78 -21.95
C MET A 177 6.66 -19.57 -21.47
N SER A 178 7.80 -18.89 -21.41
CA SER A 178 9.00 -19.37 -20.75
C SER A 178 8.91 -19.23 -19.22
N VAL A 179 9.79 -19.95 -18.51
CA VAL A 179 9.91 -19.85 -17.05
C VAL A 179 10.19 -18.42 -16.60
N ASP A 180 11.06 -17.71 -17.32
CA ASP A 180 11.43 -16.34 -17.01
C ASP A 180 10.25 -15.38 -17.18
N GLU A 181 9.43 -15.56 -18.22
CA GLU A 181 8.22 -14.76 -18.42
C GLU A 181 7.16 -15.02 -17.34
N VAL A 182 7.01 -16.27 -16.89
CA VAL A 182 6.12 -16.62 -15.78
C VAL A 182 6.61 -15.98 -14.48
N ALA A 183 7.90 -16.12 -14.15
CA ALA A 183 8.49 -15.51 -12.96
C ALA A 183 8.39 -13.98 -12.99
N MET A 184 8.70 -13.34 -14.12
CA MET A 184 8.55 -11.90 -14.32
C MET A 184 7.09 -11.46 -14.22
N GLY A 185 6.14 -12.28 -14.70
CA GLY A 185 4.71 -12.05 -14.53
C GLY A 185 4.29 -11.97 -13.06
N PHE A 186 4.76 -12.89 -12.22
CA PHE A 186 4.53 -12.84 -10.78
C PHE A 186 5.15 -11.60 -10.12
N ILE A 187 6.37 -11.20 -10.50
CA ILE A 187 7.00 -9.96 -10.01
C ILE A 187 6.14 -8.74 -10.37
N ARG A 188 5.59 -8.68 -11.58
CA ARG A 188 4.69 -7.59 -12.00
C ARG A 188 3.42 -7.53 -11.15
N VAL A 189 2.80 -8.68 -10.88
CA VAL A 189 1.62 -8.74 -10.00
C VAL A 189 1.97 -8.34 -8.56
N ALA A 190 3.10 -8.81 -8.02
CA ALA A 190 3.58 -8.44 -6.68
C ALA A 190 3.78 -6.92 -6.56
N ASN A 191 4.46 -6.31 -7.54
CA ASN A 191 4.71 -4.86 -7.59
C ASN A 191 3.40 -4.07 -7.64
N GLU A 192 2.42 -4.50 -8.43
CA GLU A 192 1.12 -3.83 -8.49
C GLU A 192 0.37 -3.93 -7.16
N THR A 193 0.38 -5.10 -6.52
CA THR A 193 -0.22 -5.31 -5.20
C THR A 193 0.40 -4.39 -4.15
N MET A 194 1.73 -4.20 -4.18
CA MET A 194 2.45 -3.27 -3.29
C MET A 194 2.20 -1.79 -3.60
N CYS A 195 1.78 -1.44 -4.83
CA CYS A 195 1.43 -0.05 -5.18
C CYS A 195 0.07 0.38 -4.60
N ARG A 196 -0.87 -0.54 -4.40
CA ARG A 196 -2.22 -0.26 -3.88
C ARG A 196 -2.24 0.52 -2.54
N PRO A 197 -1.55 0.08 -1.46
CA PRO A 197 -1.56 0.81 -0.20
C PRO A 197 -0.89 2.18 -0.31
N ILE A 198 0.12 2.31 -1.17
CA ILE A 198 0.79 3.60 -1.42
C ILE A 198 -0.21 4.59 -2.04
N ARG A 199 -1.00 4.16 -3.02
CA ARG A 199 -2.08 4.99 -3.60
C ARG A 199 -3.16 5.34 -2.58
N ALA A 200 -3.48 4.43 -1.66
CA ALA A 200 -4.43 4.70 -0.58
C ALA A 200 -3.91 5.77 0.41
N LEU A 201 -2.62 5.74 0.74
CA LEU A 201 -1.98 6.75 1.60
C LEU A 201 -1.77 8.11 0.92
N THR A 202 -1.77 8.14 -0.41
CA THR A 202 -1.44 9.33 -1.20
C THR A 202 -2.66 9.84 -1.95
N GLN A 203 -2.97 9.23 -3.10
CA GLN A 203 -4.01 9.66 -4.03
C GLN A 203 -5.40 9.72 -3.38
N ALA A 204 -5.74 8.74 -2.53
CA ALA A 204 -7.04 8.74 -1.84
C ALA A 204 -7.18 9.88 -0.82
N LYS A 205 -6.06 10.46 -0.36
CA LYS A 205 -6.01 11.66 0.49
C LYS A 205 -5.73 12.95 -0.29
N GLY A 206 -5.81 12.92 -1.62
CA GLY A 206 -5.60 14.08 -2.49
C GLY A 206 -4.14 14.40 -2.83
N TYR A 207 -3.19 13.52 -2.50
CA TYR A 207 -1.78 13.72 -2.80
C TYR A 207 -1.36 13.11 -4.15
N ASP A 208 -0.63 13.88 -4.95
CA ASP A 208 -0.03 13.41 -6.20
C ASP A 208 1.26 12.63 -5.93
N THR A 209 1.27 11.33 -6.23
CA THR A 209 2.43 10.44 -6.05
C THR A 209 3.66 10.89 -6.82
N SER A 210 3.51 11.53 -7.99
CA SER A 210 4.64 11.99 -8.80
C SER A 210 5.44 13.13 -8.13
N ARG A 211 4.84 13.80 -7.14
CA ARG A 211 5.48 14.84 -6.32
C ARG A 211 6.09 14.31 -5.03
N HIS A 212 6.30 13.00 -4.94
CA HIS A 212 6.95 12.35 -3.81
C HIS A 212 8.25 11.71 -4.25
N VAL A 213 9.13 11.46 -3.28
CA VAL A 213 10.25 10.53 -3.42
C VAL A 213 9.92 9.21 -2.71
N LEU A 214 10.45 8.11 -3.20
CA LEU A 214 10.28 6.80 -2.56
C LEU A 214 11.53 6.48 -1.73
N ALA A 215 11.42 6.43 -0.41
CA ALA A 215 12.47 5.93 0.46
C ALA A 215 12.29 4.42 0.65
N CYS A 216 13.15 3.63 0.02
CA CYS A 216 13.07 2.18 0.03
C CYS A 216 14.06 1.59 1.04
N PHE A 217 13.57 0.67 1.87
CA PHE A 217 14.36 -0.04 2.86
C PHE A 217 13.78 -1.43 3.14
N GLY A 218 14.38 -2.14 4.09
CA GLY A 218 14.10 -3.56 4.31
C GLY A 218 14.95 -4.45 3.39
N GLY A 219 15.04 -5.74 3.73
CA GLY A 219 15.94 -6.68 3.04
C GLY A 219 15.52 -7.00 1.60
N ALA A 220 14.23 -6.90 1.27
CA ALA A 220 13.70 -7.25 -0.04
C ALA A 220 13.32 -6.02 -0.90
N GLY A 221 13.20 -4.83 -0.31
CA GLY A 221 12.65 -3.66 -1.02
C GLY A 221 13.48 -3.22 -2.22
N GLY A 222 14.81 -3.28 -2.11
CA GLY A 222 15.73 -2.85 -3.17
C GLY A 222 15.56 -3.59 -4.50
N GLN A 223 14.97 -4.79 -4.49
CA GLN A 223 14.71 -5.59 -5.70
C GLN A 223 13.50 -5.08 -6.50
N HIS A 224 12.62 -4.30 -5.85
CA HIS A 224 11.33 -3.87 -6.39
C HIS A 224 11.21 -2.35 -6.54
N ALA A 225 12.10 -1.59 -5.89
CA ALA A 225 12.00 -0.13 -5.75
C ALA A 225 11.86 0.62 -7.09
N CYS A 226 12.68 0.28 -8.09
CA CYS A 226 12.62 0.93 -9.41
C CYS A 226 11.27 0.72 -10.11
N ALA A 227 10.77 -0.52 -10.12
CA ALA A 227 9.52 -0.87 -10.77
C ALA A 227 8.30 -0.26 -10.07
N ILE A 228 8.30 -0.22 -8.74
CA ILE A 228 7.25 0.41 -7.94
C ILE A 228 7.24 1.92 -8.18
N ALA A 229 8.40 2.59 -8.11
CA ALA A 229 8.51 4.02 -8.37
C ALA A 229 7.99 4.38 -9.78
N ARG A 230 8.40 3.61 -10.80
CA ARG A 230 7.91 3.79 -12.17
C ARG A 230 6.39 3.63 -12.28
N SER A 231 5.82 2.64 -11.59
CA SER A 231 4.36 2.36 -11.59
C SER A 231 3.54 3.43 -10.86
N LEU A 232 4.16 4.15 -9.93
CA LEU A 232 3.55 5.27 -9.19
C LEU A 232 3.83 6.64 -9.83
N GLY A 233 4.67 6.70 -10.86
CA GLY A 233 5.10 7.95 -11.49
C GLY A 233 6.11 8.74 -10.67
N ILE A 234 6.78 8.11 -9.70
CA ILE A 234 7.83 8.71 -8.87
C ILE A 234 9.14 8.73 -9.66
N SER A 235 9.79 9.89 -9.73
CA SER A 235 11.04 10.08 -10.48
C SER A 235 12.30 9.70 -9.71
N THR A 236 12.22 9.63 -8.37
CA THR A 236 13.40 9.50 -7.51
C THR A 236 13.16 8.50 -6.39
N VAL A 237 14.09 7.56 -6.23
CA VAL A 237 14.15 6.61 -5.12
C VAL A 237 15.39 6.91 -4.29
N PHE A 238 15.26 6.88 -2.97
CA PHE A 238 16.38 6.91 -2.03
C PHE A 238 16.47 5.60 -1.28
N VAL A 239 17.68 5.08 -1.14
CA VAL A 239 18.00 3.90 -0.36
C VAL A 239 19.12 4.27 0.60
N HIS A 240 18.80 4.33 1.89
CA HIS A 240 19.78 4.66 2.92
C HIS A 240 20.83 3.55 3.03
N LYS A 241 22.08 3.88 3.34
CA LYS A 241 23.17 2.90 3.50
C LYS A 241 22.90 1.81 4.56
N TYR A 242 22.00 2.09 5.50
CA TYR A 242 21.52 1.15 6.51
C TYR A 242 20.12 0.58 6.20
N ALA A 243 19.72 0.52 4.92
CA ALA A 243 18.40 0.07 4.49
C ALA A 243 17.94 -1.24 5.13
N GLY A 244 18.83 -2.23 5.27
CA GLY A 244 18.50 -3.53 5.89
C GLY A 244 18.14 -3.47 7.38
N ILE A 245 18.55 -2.42 8.10
CA ILE A 245 18.31 -2.22 9.55
C ILE A 245 17.75 -0.81 9.84
N LEU A 246 17.14 -0.16 8.86
CA LEU A 246 16.74 1.25 8.97
C LEU A 246 15.75 1.47 10.12
N SER A 247 14.89 0.49 10.41
CA SER A 247 13.96 0.56 11.53
C SER A 247 14.67 0.61 12.89
N ALA A 248 15.76 -0.13 13.07
CA ALA A 248 16.58 -0.05 14.28
C ALA A 248 17.34 1.27 14.37
N TYR A 249 17.86 1.77 13.25
CA TYR A 249 18.52 3.08 13.18
C TYR A 249 17.53 4.23 13.49
N GLY A 250 16.31 4.16 12.94
CA GLY A 250 15.25 5.12 13.22
C GLY A 250 14.75 5.08 14.67
N MET A 251 14.78 3.91 15.32
CA MET A 251 14.57 3.83 16.77
C MET A 251 15.64 4.56 17.57
N ALA A 252 16.89 4.56 17.10
CA ALA A 252 17.95 5.36 17.73
C ALA A 252 17.73 6.86 17.51
N LEU A 253 17.23 7.26 16.32
CA LEU A 253 16.93 8.66 15.95
C LEU A 253 15.67 9.25 16.62
N ALA A 254 14.86 8.43 17.27
CA ALA A 254 13.57 8.85 17.79
C ALA A 254 13.69 9.67 19.08
N ASP A 255 12.85 10.70 19.18
CA ASP A 255 12.72 11.52 20.38
C ASP A 255 11.85 10.82 21.45
N VAL A 256 12.02 11.24 22.71
CA VAL A 256 11.12 10.83 23.78
C VAL A 256 9.84 11.66 23.69
N VAL A 257 8.69 10.99 23.78
CA VAL A 257 7.39 11.63 23.60
C VAL A 257 6.51 11.40 24.81
N GLU A 258 5.95 12.50 25.32
CA GLU A 258 4.89 12.49 26.32
C GLU A 258 3.65 13.17 25.77
N GLU A 259 2.49 12.62 26.06
CA GLU A 259 1.25 13.09 25.49
C GLU A 259 0.14 13.13 26.52
N THR A 260 -0.74 14.11 26.35
CA THR A 260 -2.00 14.21 27.06
C THR A 260 -3.10 14.58 26.09
N GLN A 261 -4.29 14.02 26.31
CA GLN A 261 -5.48 14.23 25.50
C GLN A 261 -6.70 14.33 26.42
N GLU A 262 -7.65 15.20 26.07
CA GLU A 262 -8.93 15.36 26.77
C GLU A 262 -10.08 15.53 25.78
N PRO A 263 -11.23 14.87 26.00
CA PRO A 263 -12.39 15.02 25.11
C PRO A 263 -12.97 16.43 25.17
N SER A 264 -13.60 16.85 24.08
CA SER A 264 -14.33 18.10 23.97
C SER A 264 -15.59 17.89 23.12
N ALA A 265 -16.56 18.79 23.24
CA ALA A 265 -17.74 18.83 22.39
C ALA A 265 -18.14 20.28 22.07
N GLU A 266 -17.19 21.20 22.21
CA GLU A 266 -17.42 22.63 22.04
C GLU A 266 -17.42 22.99 20.55
N ALA A 267 -18.22 23.99 20.17
CA ALA A 267 -18.10 24.61 18.86
C ALA A 267 -16.83 25.46 18.81
N TYR A 268 -16.08 25.40 17.71
CA TYR A 268 -14.90 26.24 17.49
C TYR A 268 -15.34 27.67 17.14
N GLU A 269 -15.77 28.41 18.18
CA GLU A 269 -16.29 29.78 18.13
C GLU A 269 -15.55 30.64 19.17
N HIS A 270 -15.56 31.98 19.00
CA HIS A 270 -14.77 32.92 19.80
C HIS A 270 -14.95 32.75 21.32
N GLU A 271 -16.18 32.43 21.75
CA GLU A 271 -16.57 32.25 23.15
C GLU A 271 -15.88 31.04 23.83
N CYS A 272 -15.36 30.10 23.04
CA CYS A 272 -14.69 28.88 23.51
C CYS A 272 -13.17 29.03 23.56
N PHE A 273 -12.58 30.01 22.87
CA PHE A 273 -11.12 30.12 22.71
C PHE A 273 -10.38 30.24 24.04
N ALA A 274 -10.86 31.08 24.96
CA ALA A 274 -10.24 31.22 26.28
C ALA A 274 -10.22 29.89 27.07
N ARG A 275 -11.30 29.10 26.99
CA ARG A 275 -11.38 27.79 27.66
C ARG A 275 -10.46 26.76 27.00
N LEU A 276 -10.38 26.76 25.66
CA LEU A 276 -9.45 25.88 24.93
C LEU A 276 -8.00 26.22 25.26
N ASP A 277 -7.64 27.50 25.33
CA ASP A 277 -6.29 27.93 25.68
C ASP A 277 -5.92 27.52 27.11
N ASP A 278 -6.81 27.71 28.08
CA ASP A 278 -6.52 27.32 29.47
C ASP A 278 -6.33 25.79 29.61
N ARG A 279 -7.06 24.99 28.82
CA ARG A 279 -6.88 23.53 28.75
C ARG A 279 -5.54 23.16 28.10
N LEU A 280 -5.22 23.77 26.96
CA LEU A 280 -3.93 23.56 26.29
C LEU A 280 -2.75 23.93 27.20
N ASP A 281 -2.81 25.06 27.90
CA ASP A 281 -1.77 25.51 28.84
C ASP A 281 -1.58 24.50 30.00
N ALA A 282 -2.68 24.01 30.58
CA ALA A 282 -2.63 23.02 31.65
C ALA A 282 -2.03 21.68 31.18
N MET A 283 -2.41 21.23 29.99
CA MET A 283 -1.90 20.02 29.37
C MET A 283 -0.42 20.15 29.00
N GLU A 284 -0.01 21.30 28.46
CA GLU A 284 1.38 21.63 28.18
C GLU A 284 2.24 21.57 29.44
N ALA A 285 1.79 22.21 30.53
CA ALA A 285 2.51 22.19 31.81
C ALA A 285 2.70 20.76 32.33
N LYS A 286 1.67 19.92 32.22
CA LYS A 286 1.71 18.50 32.63
C LYS A 286 2.73 17.70 31.82
N VAL A 287 2.72 17.85 30.51
CA VAL A 287 3.65 17.17 29.61
C VAL A 287 5.10 17.62 29.86
N ARG A 288 5.34 18.94 29.98
CA ARG A 288 6.67 19.49 30.32
C ARG A 288 7.18 18.95 31.65
N SER A 289 6.32 18.89 32.68
CA SER A 289 6.69 18.36 33.98
C SER A 289 7.13 16.89 33.92
N LYS A 290 6.47 16.07 33.11
CA LYS A 290 6.85 14.66 32.92
C LYS A 290 8.19 14.52 32.19
N LEU A 291 8.41 15.28 31.13
CA LEU A 291 9.68 15.26 30.40
C LEU A 291 10.85 15.74 31.26
N ARG A 292 10.65 16.78 32.09
CA ARG A 292 11.63 17.21 33.09
C ARG A 292 11.95 16.10 34.10
N ALA A 293 10.95 15.35 34.55
CA ALA A 293 11.16 14.21 35.45
C ALA A 293 11.96 13.07 34.79
N GLN A 294 11.96 12.99 33.46
CA GLN A 294 12.78 12.06 32.68
C GLN A 294 14.18 12.62 32.36
N GLY A 295 14.52 13.82 32.84
CA GLY A 295 15.86 14.41 32.73
C GLY A 295 16.05 15.41 31.58
N PHE A 296 14.99 15.78 30.85
CA PHE A 296 15.09 16.77 29.78
C PHE A 296 15.08 18.21 30.33
N THR A 297 15.95 19.05 29.77
CA THR A 297 15.96 20.49 30.05
C THR A 297 14.90 21.23 29.23
N ASP A 298 14.50 22.44 29.64
CA ASP A 298 13.50 23.21 28.91
C ASP A 298 13.92 23.56 27.48
N SER A 299 15.22 23.72 27.22
CA SER A 299 15.76 23.91 25.87
C SER A 299 15.62 22.68 24.97
N GLN A 300 15.52 21.48 25.56
CA GLN A 300 15.34 20.23 24.84
C GLN A 300 13.86 19.86 24.67
N ILE A 301 12.94 20.55 25.36
CA ILE A 301 11.51 20.23 25.33
C ILE A 301 10.80 21.14 24.34
N LYS A 302 10.25 20.55 23.28
CA LYS A 302 9.31 21.18 22.36
C LYS A 302 7.89 20.69 22.66
N THR A 303 6.90 21.56 22.56
CA THR A 303 5.48 21.23 22.73
C THR A 303 4.71 21.59 21.47
N GLU A 304 3.71 20.77 21.15
CA GLU A 304 2.85 20.90 19.98
C GLU A 304 1.39 20.71 20.41
N SER A 305 0.57 21.69 20.08
CA SER A 305 -0.86 21.73 20.41
C SER A 305 -1.69 21.28 19.20
N PHE A 306 -2.70 20.47 19.46
CA PHE A 306 -3.60 19.93 18.43
C PHE A 306 -5.06 20.03 18.87
N LEU A 307 -5.93 20.31 17.90
CA LEU A 307 -7.38 20.18 18.04
C LEU A 307 -7.91 19.17 17.03
N HIS A 308 -8.76 18.24 17.49
CA HIS A 308 -9.47 17.32 16.60
C HIS A 308 -10.77 17.96 16.14
N LEU A 309 -10.80 18.43 14.89
CA LEU A 309 -11.88 19.24 14.34
C LEU A 309 -12.73 18.44 13.36
N ARG A 310 -14.05 18.62 13.40
CA ARG A 310 -14.99 18.06 12.42
C ARG A 310 -16.14 19.00 12.12
N TYR A 311 -16.79 18.80 10.99
CA TYR A 311 -18.08 19.43 10.75
C TYR A 311 -19.16 18.80 11.64
N ASP A 312 -20.11 19.62 12.08
CA ASP A 312 -21.28 19.14 12.78
C ASP A 312 -22.06 18.15 11.89
N GLY A 313 -22.64 17.11 12.50
CA GLY A 313 -23.34 16.04 11.80
C GLY A 313 -22.48 15.17 10.86
N THR A 314 -21.15 15.27 10.89
CA THR A 314 -20.24 14.31 10.21
C THR A 314 -19.48 13.47 11.23
N ASP A 315 -19.00 12.31 10.82
CA ASP A 315 -18.17 11.37 11.58
C ASP A 315 -16.66 11.54 11.30
N CYS A 316 -16.28 12.17 10.18
CA CYS A 316 -14.88 12.46 9.87
C CYS A 316 -14.32 13.63 10.68
N ALA A 317 -13.35 13.36 11.55
CA ALA A 317 -12.62 14.36 12.31
C ALA A 317 -11.13 14.37 11.93
N LEU A 318 -10.55 15.55 11.76
CA LEU A 318 -9.18 15.77 11.33
C LEU A 318 -8.35 16.41 12.43
N MET A 319 -7.21 15.81 12.75
CA MET A 319 -6.30 16.35 13.76
C MET A 319 -5.53 17.53 13.15
N CYS A 320 -5.66 18.71 13.76
CA CYS A 320 -5.15 19.96 13.21
C CYS A 320 -4.14 20.59 14.19
N THR A 321 -2.97 20.94 13.68
CA THR A 321 -2.00 21.81 14.37
C THR A 321 -2.34 23.27 14.10
N SER A 322 -1.97 24.17 15.01
CA SER A 322 -2.15 25.60 14.76
C SER A 322 -1.13 26.15 13.76
N VAL A 323 -1.56 27.17 13.01
CA VAL A 323 -0.69 28.05 12.20
C VAL A 323 -0.81 29.49 12.70
N ASN A 324 0.19 30.33 12.36
CA ASN A 324 0.23 31.75 12.70
C ASN A 324 0.00 32.04 14.20
N GLN A 325 1.05 31.94 15.01
CA GLN A 325 1.01 32.25 16.46
C GLN A 325 0.77 33.74 16.78
N ASN A 326 0.46 34.58 15.80
CA ASN A 326 0.09 35.97 16.02
C ASN A 326 -1.37 36.04 16.43
N SER A 327 -1.58 36.21 17.73
CA SER A 327 -2.85 36.40 18.40
C SER A 327 -3.62 37.61 17.86
N GLY A 328 -4.73 37.34 17.18
CA GLY A 328 -5.82 38.30 16.96
C GLY A 328 -7.08 37.84 17.69
N ASP A 329 -8.09 38.71 17.76
CA ASP A 329 -9.39 38.39 18.38
C ASP A 329 -10.13 37.22 17.68
N THR A 330 -9.65 36.75 16.54
CA THR A 330 -10.30 35.72 15.72
C THR A 330 -9.73 34.31 15.91
N THR A 331 -8.72 34.12 16.76
CA THR A 331 -8.03 32.83 16.96
C THR A 331 -7.74 32.58 18.44
N THR A 332 -7.32 31.36 18.79
CA THR A 332 -6.87 31.07 20.17
C THR A 332 -5.45 31.64 20.40
N ARG A 333 -5.00 31.74 21.66
CA ARG A 333 -3.61 32.10 22.00
C ARG A 333 -2.60 31.13 21.41
N HIS A 334 -2.98 29.85 21.27
CA HIS A 334 -2.18 28.80 20.63
C HIS A 334 -2.17 28.87 19.09
N GLY A 335 -2.99 29.72 18.46
CA GLY A 335 -2.98 30.02 17.03
C GLY A 335 -4.27 29.64 16.29
N ASP A 336 -4.22 29.68 14.96
CA ASP A 336 -5.35 29.34 14.09
C ASP A 336 -5.37 27.84 13.77
N PHE A 337 -6.42 27.14 14.21
CA PHE A 337 -6.65 25.73 13.89
C PHE A 337 -7.68 25.55 12.77
N LEU A 338 -8.47 26.59 12.45
CA LEU A 338 -9.53 26.54 11.46
C LEU A 338 -8.97 26.51 10.04
N THR A 339 -7.99 27.37 9.73
CA THR A 339 -7.39 27.39 8.39
C THR A 339 -6.77 26.03 8.02
N PRO A 340 -5.93 25.40 8.87
CA PRO A 340 -5.40 24.06 8.61
C PRO A 340 -6.49 23.00 8.45
N PHE A 341 -7.57 23.08 9.23
CA PHE A 341 -8.71 22.17 9.08
C PHE A 341 -9.36 22.31 7.70
N LEU A 342 -9.66 23.53 7.25
CA LEU A 342 -10.30 23.77 5.97
C LEU A 342 -9.41 23.36 4.79
N GLU A 343 -8.12 23.66 4.84
CA GLU A 343 -7.15 23.27 3.82
C GLU A 343 -6.99 21.76 3.73
N ARG A 344 -6.85 21.08 4.89
CA ARG A 344 -6.73 19.63 4.96
C ARG A 344 -8.01 18.95 4.50
N TYR A 345 -9.18 19.41 4.96
CA TYR A 345 -10.48 18.87 4.56
C TYR A 345 -10.70 19.02 3.05
N LYS A 346 -10.34 20.18 2.47
CA LYS A 346 -10.42 20.39 1.02
C LYS A 346 -9.44 19.52 0.24
N THR A 347 -8.25 19.28 0.78
CA THR A 347 -7.24 18.41 0.15
C THR A 347 -7.71 16.95 0.15
N GLU A 348 -8.19 16.47 1.30
CA GLU A 348 -8.57 15.06 1.50
C GLU A 348 -9.89 14.71 0.80
N PHE A 349 -10.89 15.60 0.86
CA PHE A 349 -12.24 15.32 0.35
C PHE A 349 -12.61 16.10 -0.93
N GLY A 350 -11.83 17.11 -1.33
CA GLY A 350 -12.06 17.90 -2.54
C GLY A 350 -13.06 19.05 -2.40
N PHE A 351 -13.71 19.21 -1.23
CA PHE A 351 -14.69 20.28 -0.96
C PHE A 351 -14.61 20.74 0.50
N THR A 352 -15.33 21.80 0.84
CA THR A 352 -15.63 22.20 2.24
C THR A 352 -17.14 22.31 2.39
N ILE A 353 -17.64 22.43 3.62
CA ILE A 353 -19.09 22.58 3.89
C ILE A 353 -19.32 23.98 4.47
N PRO A 354 -19.56 25.00 3.63
CA PRO A 354 -19.81 26.36 4.09
C PRO A 354 -20.99 26.41 5.08
N GLU A 355 -20.94 27.36 6.01
CA GLU A 355 -22.01 27.64 6.99
C GLU A 355 -22.30 26.52 8.02
N ARG A 356 -21.64 25.36 7.88
CA ARG A 356 -21.72 24.27 8.84
C ARG A 356 -20.80 24.53 10.02
N LYS A 357 -21.33 24.36 11.23
CA LYS A 357 -20.54 24.50 12.47
C LYS A 357 -19.40 23.48 12.50
N ILE A 358 -18.30 23.88 13.13
CA ILE A 358 -17.14 23.01 13.37
C ILE A 358 -17.06 22.73 14.86
N LEU A 359 -16.94 21.46 15.21
CA LEU A 359 -16.87 20.96 16.58
C LEU A 359 -15.44 20.52 16.90
N VAL A 360 -15.00 20.81 18.12
CA VAL A 360 -13.79 20.28 18.72
C VAL A 360 -14.15 18.98 19.44
N ASN A 361 -13.69 17.83 18.93
CA ASN A 361 -13.91 16.52 19.52
C ASN A 361 -12.96 16.23 20.68
N ASP A 362 -11.72 16.71 20.58
CA ASP A 362 -10.73 16.59 21.64
C ASP A 362 -9.62 17.63 21.48
N VAL A 363 -8.94 17.85 22.61
CA VAL A 363 -7.80 18.75 22.78
C VAL A 363 -6.60 17.88 23.15
N ARG A 364 -5.48 18.09 22.47
CA ARG A 364 -4.27 17.29 22.67
C ARG A 364 -3.02 18.17 22.71
N VAL A 365 -2.10 17.81 23.60
CA VAL A 365 -0.75 18.37 23.63
C VAL A 365 0.26 17.23 23.60
N ARG A 366 1.20 17.32 22.65
CA ARG A 366 2.36 16.43 22.53
C ARG A 366 3.61 17.19 22.95
N GLY A 367 4.41 16.59 23.82
CA GLY A 367 5.73 17.09 24.18
C GLY A 367 6.80 16.15 23.66
N ILE A 368 7.86 16.75 23.15
CA ILE A 368 8.98 16.08 22.51
C ILE A 368 10.23 16.47 23.30
N GLY A 369 10.83 15.50 23.97
CA GLY A 369 12.16 15.60 24.56
C GLY A 369 13.19 15.25 23.51
N LYS A 370 13.88 16.27 22.98
CA LYS A 370 14.85 16.09 21.91
C LYS A 370 16.10 15.37 22.39
N THR A 371 16.48 14.33 21.66
CA THR A 371 17.75 13.62 21.87
C THR A 371 18.77 14.17 20.87
N GLU A 372 19.91 14.68 21.35
CA GLU A 372 20.99 15.12 20.46
C GLU A 372 21.76 13.90 19.95
N ILE A 373 21.59 13.59 18.67
CA ILE A 373 22.33 12.52 18.00
C ILE A 373 23.24 13.18 16.96
N PRO A 374 24.53 12.80 16.93
CA PRO A 374 25.47 13.34 15.94
C PRO A 374 24.94 13.12 14.52
N GLU A 375 25.00 14.15 13.69
CA GLU A 375 24.71 14.01 12.28
C GLU A 375 25.79 13.18 11.59
N ASP A 376 25.37 12.43 10.57
CA ASP A 376 26.29 11.73 9.69
C ASP A 376 27.23 12.72 8.99
N PRO A 377 28.55 12.42 8.96
CA PRO A 377 29.52 13.29 8.32
C PRO A 377 29.30 13.32 6.81
N VAL A 378 29.47 14.51 6.24
CA VAL A 378 29.51 14.68 4.78
C VAL A 378 30.87 14.20 4.28
N LEU A 379 30.85 13.20 3.41
CA LEU A 379 32.04 12.60 2.82
C LEU A 379 32.40 13.30 1.49
N PRO A 380 33.68 13.57 1.23
CA PRO A 380 34.11 14.18 -0.02
C PRO A 380 33.99 13.18 -1.19
N PRO A 381 33.75 13.66 -2.42
CA PRO A 381 33.72 12.79 -3.58
C PRO A 381 35.11 12.23 -3.90
N SER A 382 35.14 10.98 -4.37
CA SER A 382 36.37 10.35 -4.87
C SER A 382 36.54 10.63 -6.35
N GLN A 383 37.79 10.58 -6.84
CA GLN A 383 38.11 10.64 -8.27
C GLN A 383 38.31 9.24 -8.89
N ALA A 384 38.30 8.19 -8.08
CA ALA A 384 38.46 6.83 -8.58
C ALA A 384 37.17 6.37 -9.25
N SER A 385 37.27 5.74 -10.43
CA SER A 385 36.11 5.17 -11.09
C SER A 385 35.61 3.93 -10.34
N PRO A 386 34.29 3.74 -10.19
CA PRO A 386 33.72 2.58 -9.52
C PRO A 386 34.05 1.32 -10.30
N LYS A 387 34.58 0.31 -9.61
CA LYS A 387 34.98 -0.97 -10.22
C LYS A 387 33.90 -2.02 -10.00
N ALA A 388 33.38 -2.57 -11.08
CA ALA A 388 32.49 -3.72 -11.01
C ALA A 388 33.26 -4.93 -10.44
N GLU A 389 32.65 -5.63 -9.49
CA GLU A 389 33.20 -6.87 -8.94
C GLU A 389 33.09 -8.00 -9.95
N LYS A 390 31.95 -8.06 -10.65
CA LYS A 390 31.67 -9.01 -11.73
C LYS A 390 30.49 -8.57 -12.56
N THR A 391 30.13 -9.41 -13.53
CA THR A 391 28.97 -9.22 -14.39
C THR A 391 28.15 -10.52 -14.43
N THR A 392 26.83 -10.39 -14.51
CA THR A 392 25.88 -11.51 -14.56
C THR A 392 24.75 -11.22 -15.54
N MET A 393 23.96 -12.23 -15.90
CA MET A 393 22.76 -12.06 -16.72
C MET A 393 21.53 -11.94 -15.83
N VAL A 394 20.75 -10.88 -16.03
CA VAL A 394 19.50 -10.64 -15.29
C VAL A 394 18.36 -10.48 -16.28
N TYR A 395 17.22 -11.09 -15.99
CA TYR A 395 16.02 -10.99 -16.80
C TYR A 395 15.16 -9.79 -16.38
N PHE A 396 14.89 -8.91 -17.35
CA PHE A 396 13.98 -7.78 -17.23
C PHE A 396 12.80 -7.94 -18.21
N GLU A 397 11.86 -7.00 -18.24
CA GLU A 397 10.71 -7.05 -19.17
C GLU A 397 11.11 -7.12 -20.65
N GLY A 398 12.31 -6.63 -21.00
CA GLY A 398 12.89 -6.72 -22.35
C GLY A 398 13.74 -7.97 -22.61
N GLY A 399 13.75 -8.93 -21.68
CA GLY A 399 14.60 -10.13 -21.72
C GLY A 399 15.89 -9.99 -20.91
N TYR A 400 16.81 -10.93 -21.15
CA TYR A 400 18.10 -11.00 -20.48
C TYR A 400 19.03 -9.85 -20.88
N GLN A 401 19.62 -9.20 -19.88
CA GLN A 401 20.62 -8.15 -20.07
C GLN A 401 21.84 -8.38 -19.17
N GLU A 402 23.01 -8.05 -19.72
CA GLU A 402 24.27 -8.08 -19.00
C GLU A 402 24.26 -6.98 -17.92
N THR A 403 24.47 -7.37 -16.67
CA THR A 403 24.27 -6.53 -15.48
C THR A 403 25.51 -6.56 -14.59
N SER A 404 26.12 -5.40 -14.35
CA SER A 404 27.31 -5.30 -13.50
C SER A 404 26.94 -5.30 -12.02
N VAL A 405 27.79 -5.93 -11.20
CA VAL A 405 27.61 -6.08 -9.76
C VAL A 405 28.65 -5.24 -9.02
N TYR A 406 28.22 -4.43 -8.07
CA TYR A 406 29.05 -3.57 -7.23
C TYR A 406 28.79 -3.84 -5.75
N GLN A 407 29.81 -3.68 -4.90
CA GLN A 407 29.62 -3.65 -3.45
C GLN A 407 29.42 -2.19 -3.01
N LEU A 408 28.42 -1.92 -2.18
CA LEU A 408 28.14 -0.58 -1.68
C LEU A 408 29.38 0.03 -1.00
N ASN A 409 30.09 -0.76 -0.19
CA ASN A 409 31.32 -0.34 0.51
C ASN A 409 32.51 -0.03 -0.42
N SER A 410 32.43 -0.43 -1.70
CA SER A 410 33.48 -0.13 -2.70
C SER A 410 33.19 1.14 -3.50
N LEU A 411 31.99 1.69 -3.37
CA LEU A 411 31.57 2.91 -4.04
C LEU A 411 31.88 4.12 -3.17
N SER A 412 32.13 5.25 -3.82
CA SER A 412 32.44 6.52 -3.19
C SER A 412 31.36 7.55 -3.47
N PRO A 413 31.17 8.55 -2.58
CA PRO A 413 30.32 9.69 -2.86
C PRO A 413 30.61 10.33 -4.23
N GLY A 414 29.55 10.67 -4.96
CA GLY A 414 29.64 11.24 -6.31
C GLY A 414 29.77 10.20 -7.44
N ASP A 415 29.90 8.90 -7.13
CA ASP A 415 29.86 7.86 -8.15
C ASP A 415 28.50 7.82 -8.83
N ILE A 416 28.51 7.82 -10.17
CA ILE A 416 27.31 7.70 -11.01
C ILE A 416 27.38 6.40 -11.79
N LEU A 417 26.33 5.60 -11.68
CA LEU A 417 26.22 4.28 -12.28
C LEU A 417 24.94 4.18 -13.11
N HIS A 418 25.08 3.76 -14.37
CA HIS A 418 23.95 3.58 -15.28
C HIS A 418 23.44 2.13 -15.21
N GLY A 419 22.14 1.95 -15.03
CA GLY A 419 21.51 0.63 -15.04
C GLY A 419 21.54 -0.03 -16.43
N PRO A 420 21.42 -1.38 -16.50
CA PRO A 420 21.14 -2.28 -15.39
C PRO A 420 22.38 -2.60 -14.53
N ILE A 421 22.26 -2.44 -13.22
CA ILE A 421 23.28 -2.84 -12.24
C ILE A 421 22.66 -3.43 -10.97
N ILE A 422 23.45 -4.23 -10.25
CA ILE A 422 23.14 -4.69 -8.90
C ILE A 422 24.13 -4.05 -7.94
N ILE A 423 23.63 -3.39 -6.90
CA ILE A 423 24.43 -2.91 -5.77
C ILE A 423 24.16 -3.84 -4.59
N MET A 424 25.19 -4.55 -4.18
CA MET A 424 25.18 -5.47 -3.04
C MET A 424 25.55 -4.71 -1.77
N ASP A 425 24.71 -4.82 -0.77
CA ASP A 425 25.04 -4.51 0.61
C ASP A 425 25.06 -5.82 1.43
N SER A 426 25.74 -5.79 2.57
CA SER A 426 25.79 -6.88 3.54
C SER A 426 24.42 -7.39 4.00
N LEU A 427 23.38 -6.54 3.94
CA LEU A 427 22.04 -6.86 4.44
C LEU A 427 20.93 -6.74 3.38
N SER A 428 21.24 -6.24 2.18
CA SER A 428 20.23 -5.99 1.15
C SER A 428 20.81 -6.06 -0.26
N THR A 429 19.94 -6.31 -1.23
CA THR A 429 20.28 -6.29 -2.67
C THR A 429 19.46 -5.20 -3.34
N LEU A 430 20.13 -4.25 -3.97
CA LEU A 430 19.51 -3.15 -4.69
C LEU A 430 19.65 -3.37 -6.20
N LEU A 431 18.53 -3.47 -6.88
CA LEU A 431 18.46 -3.62 -8.34
C LEU A 431 18.16 -2.27 -8.98
N VAL A 432 19.12 -1.73 -9.72
CA VAL A 432 18.93 -0.54 -10.55
C VAL A 432 18.58 -1.04 -11.95
N GLU A 433 17.31 -0.86 -12.32
CA GLU A 433 16.80 -1.36 -13.60
C GLU A 433 17.35 -0.59 -14.82
N PRO A 434 17.20 -1.14 -16.05
CA PRO A 434 17.51 -0.40 -17.27
C PRO A 434 16.81 0.96 -17.32
N ASP A 435 17.46 1.95 -17.95
CA ASP A 435 17.00 3.35 -18.03
C ASP A 435 17.00 4.09 -16.67
N CYS A 436 17.47 3.49 -15.59
CA CYS A 436 17.69 4.17 -14.31
C CYS A 436 19.16 4.55 -14.11
N ILE A 437 19.40 5.57 -13.29
CA ILE A 437 20.75 6.04 -12.93
C ILE A 437 20.86 6.08 -11.41
N ALA A 438 21.85 5.40 -10.85
CA ALA A 438 22.17 5.46 -9.43
C ALA A 438 23.34 6.44 -9.18
N GLU A 439 23.22 7.22 -8.11
CA GLU A 439 24.19 8.20 -7.64
C GLU A 439 24.45 7.95 -6.15
N ILE A 440 25.71 7.88 -5.73
CA ILE A 440 26.06 7.81 -4.31
C ILE A 440 26.11 9.21 -3.72
N THR A 441 25.28 9.48 -2.72
CA THR A 441 25.17 10.80 -2.08
C THR A 441 26.40 11.13 -1.25
N CYS A 442 26.53 12.40 -0.83
CA CYS A 442 27.60 12.83 0.05
C CYS A 442 27.54 12.19 1.46
N ARG A 443 26.43 11.52 1.81
CA ARG A 443 26.25 10.79 3.08
C ARG A 443 26.46 9.28 2.94
N GLY A 444 26.73 8.81 1.71
CA GLY A 444 26.91 7.40 1.38
C GLY A 444 25.61 6.65 1.06
N ASP A 445 24.49 7.35 0.90
CA ASP A 445 23.22 6.76 0.50
C ASP A 445 23.15 6.60 -1.02
N VAL A 446 22.20 5.81 -1.51
CA VAL A 446 21.98 5.61 -2.94
C VAL A 446 20.74 6.37 -3.39
N LYS A 447 20.92 7.30 -4.31
CA LYS A 447 19.85 8.02 -4.99
C LYS A 447 19.69 7.44 -6.39
N ILE A 448 18.49 6.98 -6.73
CA ILE A 448 18.18 6.44 -8.05
C ILE A 448 17.22 7.40 -8.77
N THR A 449 17.64 7.87 -9.94
CA THR A 449 16.77 8.57 -10.88
C THR A 449 16.09 7.55 -11.78
N ILE A 450 14.77 7.56 -11.80
CA ILE A 450 13.93 6.59 -12.50
C ILE A 450 13.68 7.06 -13.93
N GLY A 451 14.10 6.25 -14.89
CA GLY A 451 13.79 6.45 -16.30
C GLY A 451 12.34 6.13 -16.66
N LYS A 452 11.96 6.50 -17.88
CA LYS A 452 10.61 6.25 -18.40
C LYS A 452 10.36 4.75 -18.63
N GLY A 453 11.42 3.96 -18.81
CA GLY A 453 11.37 2.54 -19.09
C GLY A 453 10.72 2.21 -20.43
N LEU A 454 10.61 0.92 -20.72
CA LEU A 454 9.84 0.42 -21.86
C LEU A 454 8.34 0.54 -21.54
N ARG A 455 7.61 1.38 -22.28
CA ARG A 455 6.15 1.39 -22.21
C ARG A 455 5.60 0.31 -23.13
N THR A 456 5.10 -0.78 -22.56
CA THR A 456 4.35 -1.79 -23.32
C THR A 456 3.08 -1.15 -23.87
N LYS A 457 2.87 -1.27 -25.19
CA LYS A 457 1.67 -0.76 -25.84
C LYS A 457 0.50 -1.65 -25.43
N VAL A 458 -0.54 -1.07 -24.83
CA VAL A 458 -1.76 -1.83 -24.50
C VAL A 458 -2.43 -2.25 -25.81
N THR A 459 -2.57 -3.55 -26.03
CA THR A 459 -3.28 -4.14 -27.18
C THR A 459 -4.64 -4.68 -26.75
N THR A 460 -5.43 -5.17 -27.71
CA THR A 460 -6.71 -5.84 -27.45
C THR A 460 -6.56 -7.35 -27.18
N ASP A 461 -5.32 -7.86 -27.18
CA ASP A 461 -5.05 -9.28 -26.98
C ASP A 461 -5.21 -9.66 -25.50
N LEU A 462 -5.67 -10.89 -25.25
CA LEU A 462 -5.87 -11.39 -23.90
C LEU A 462 -4.51 -11.74 -23.25
N ASP A 463 -3.98 -10.82 -22.47
CA ASP A 463 -2.84 -11.02 -21.57
C ASP A 463 -3.34 -11.26 -20.14
N THR A 464 -3.07 -12.45 -19.60
CA THR A 464 -3.51 -12.86 -18.25
C THR A 464 -2.75 -12.15 -17.14
N ILE A 465 -1.49 -11.80 -17.33
CA ILE A 465 -0.73 -10.97 -16.37
C ILE A 465 -1.35 -9.57 -16.36
N GLN A 466 -1.62 -9.01 -17.54
CA GLN A 466 -2.26 -7.71 -17.65
C GLN A 466 -3.68 -7.70 -17.07
N LEU A 467 -4.43 -8.80 -17.23
CA LEU A 467 -5.76 -8.98 -16.65
C LEU A 467 -5.70 -9.03 -15.12
N SER A 468 -4.73 -9.74 -14.52
CA SER A 468 -4.48 -9.72 -13.08
C SER A 468 -4.18 -8.30 -12.59
N ILE A 469 -3.25 -7.59 -13.23
CA ILE A 469 -2.90 -6.20 -12.91
C ILE A 469 -4.13 -5.29 -13.00
N PHE A 470 -4.92 -5.41 -14.08
CA PHE A 470 -6.13 -4.64 -14.27
C PHE A 470 -7.17 -4.92 -13.18
N SER A 471 -7.39 -6.19 -12.83
CA SER A 471 -8.31 -6.59 -11.75
C SER A 471 -7.93 -5.93 -10.43
N HIS A 472 -6.65 -5.99 -10.04
CA HIS A 472 -6.15 -5.34 -8.83
C HIS A 472 -6.30 -3.81 -8.87
N ARG A 473 -5.98 -3.17 -10.00
CA ARG A 473 -6.16 -1.72 -10.18
C ARG A 473 -7.63 -1.30 -10.11
N PHE A 474 -8.50 -2.03 -10.80
CA PHE A 474 -9.93 -1.73 -10.85
C PHE A 474 -10.57 -1.84 -9.46
N MET A 475 -10.27 -2.91 -8.71
CA MET A 475 -10.78 -3.07 -7.35
C MET A 475 -10.26 -1.99 -6.41
N SER A 476 -8.97 -1.62 -6.52
CA SER A 476 -8.40 -0.50 -5.76
C SER A 476 -9.15 0.81 -6.03
N ILE A 477 -9.42 1.12 -7.30
CA ILE A 477 -10.16 2.34 -7.68
C ILE A 477 -11.59 2.27 -7.13
N ALA A 478 -12.27 1.13 -7.27
CA ALA A 478 -13.64 0.95 -6.81
C ALA A 478 -13.77 1.16 -5.29
N GLU A 479 -12.84 0.61 -4.50
CA GLU A 479 -12.80 0.79 -3.05
C GLU A 479 -12.51 2.24 -2.65
N GLN A 480 -11.58 2.90 -3.34
CA GLN A 480 -11.24 4.30 -3.07
C GLN A 480 -12.42 5.23 -3.40
N MET A 481 -13.10 5.00 -4.53
CA MET A 481 -14.27 5.79 -4.93
C MET A 481 -15.45 5.62 -3.96
N GLY A 482 -15.60 4.44 -3.34
CA GLY A 482 -16.63 4.20 -2.32
C GLY A 482 -16.51 5.11 -1.09
N ARG A 483 -15.32 5.65 -0.80
CA ARG A 483 -15.10 6.57 0.32
C ARG A 483 -15.46 8.03 0.01
N ASN A 484 -15.31 8.44 -1.25
CA ASN A 484 -15.27 9.87 -1.62
C ASN A 484 -16.45 10.35 -2.47
N VAL A 485 -17.35 9.46 -2.91
CA VAL A 485 -18.45 9.84 -3.81
C VAL A 485 -19.83 9.50 -3.20
N PRO A 486 -20.70 10.50 -2.95
CA PRO A 486 -22.04 10.28 -2.38
C PRO A 486 -23.03 9.66 -3.38
N THR A 487 -22.62 9.44 -4.63
CA THR A 487 -23.46 8.95 -5.72
C THR A 487 -22.77 7.82 -6.49
N PRO A 488 -23.50 6.77 -6.93
CA PRO A 488 -22.93 5.71 -7.77
C PRO A 488 -22.32 6.28 -9.05
N VAL A 489 -21.05 5.97 -9.32
CA VAL A 489 -20.32 6.48 -10.51
C VAL A 489 -20.38 5.51 -11.69
N PHE A 490 -20.49 4.20 -11.43
CA PHE A 490 -20.70 3.16 -12.44
C PHE A 490 -21.50 2.00 -11.85
N PHE A 491 -22.13 1.21 -12.72
CA PHE A 491 -22.81 -0.03 -12.37
C PHE A 491 -22.08 -1.21 -13.02
N VAL A 492 -21.81 -2.25 -12.25
CA VAL A 492 -21.25 -3.51 -12.76
C VAL A 492 -22.41 -4.46 -13.07
N ALA A 493 -22.40 -5.08 -14.25
CA ALA A 493 -23.44 -6.02 -14.65
C ALA A 493 -23.01 -7.46 -14.38
N SER A 494 -23.69 -8.14 -13.45
CA SER A 494 -23.64 -9.60 -13.32
C SER A 494 -24.57 -10.23 -14.35
N ARG A 495 -24.03 -11.08 -15.25
CA ARG A 495 -24.80 -11.74 -16.31
C ARG A 495 -24.92 -13.23 -16.03
N GLY A 496 -26.13 -13.78 -16.22
CA GLY A 496 -26.40 -15.21 -16.13
C GLY A 496 -27.18 -15.71 -17.35
N HIS A 497 -27.03 -16.99 -17.67
CA HIS A 497 -27.82 -17.68 -18.69
C HIS A 497 -28.84 -18.59 -18.00
N HIS A 498 -30.06 -18.62 -18.51
CA HIS A 498 -31.10 -19.53 -18.05
C HIS A 498 -31.56 -20.40 -19.23
N ALA A 499 -31.65 -21.72 -19.02
CA ALA A 499 -31.94 -22.68 -20.08
C ALA A 499 -33.38 -22.61 -20.61
N ASP A 500 -34.33 -22.15 -19.80
CA ASP A 500 -35.73 -21.93 -20.20
C ASP A 500 -36.28 -20.70 -19.46
N ILE A 501 -36.82 -19.74 -20.21
CA ILE A 501 -37.50 -18.54 -19.70
C ILE A 501 -38.87 -18.34 -20.38
N GLY A 502 -39.47 -19.43 -20.87
CA GLY A 502 -40.72 -19.43 -21.63
C GLY A 502 -40.53 -19.32 -23.14
N GLY A 503 -41.60 -19.00 -23.86
CA GLY A 503 -41.63 -18.90 -25.32
C GLY A 503 -42.19 -20.15 -26.01
N ILE A 504 -42.10 -20.19 -27.33
CA ILE A 504 -42.70 -21.26 -28.18
C ILE A 504 -41.98 -22.61 -28.02
N THR A 505 -40.68 -22.59 -27.68
CA THR A 505 -39.86 -23.80 -27.52
C THR A 505 -38.83 -23.53 -26.43
N PRO A 506 -38.48 -24.53 -25.59
CA PRO A 506 -37.38 -24.38 -24.63
C PRO A 506 -36.06 -24.03 -25.32
N GLY A 507 -35.22 -23.21 -24.66
CA GLY A 507 -33.93 -22.76 -25.18
C GLY A 507 -33.96 -21.37 -25.83
N SER A 508 -32.78 -20.86 -26.19
CA SER A 508 -32.64 -19.54 -26.82
C SER A 508 -32.83 -19.60 -28.34
N MET A 509 -33.40 -18.55 -28.92
CA MET A 509 -33.57 -18.36 -30.36
C MET A 509 -34.24 -19.54 -31.10
N PRO A 510 -35.50 -19.89 -30.79
CA PRO A 510 -36.23 -20.92 -31.55
C PRO A 510 -36.28 -20.58 -33.04
N PRO A 511 -36.01 -21.52 -33.96
CA PRO A 511 -35.89 -21.26 -35.40
C PRO A 511 -37.20 -20.80 -36.06
N HIS A 512 -38.32 -20.96 -35.36
CA HIS A 512 -39.66 -20.56 -35.81
C HIS A 512 -40.16 -19.28 -35.13
N SER A 513 -39.33 -18.64 -34.31
CA SER A 513 -39.66 -17.34 -33.73
C SER A 513 -39.61 -16.25 -34.80
N THR A 514 -40.64 -15.41 -34.81
CA THR A 514 -40.80 -14.26 -35.71
C THR A 514 -40.85 -12.94 -34.93
N SER A 515 -40.82 -13.01 -33.60
CA SER A 515 -40.75 -11.87 -32.69
C SER A 515 -40.11 -12.26 -31.36
N LEU A 516 -39.46 -11.31 -30.68
CA LEU A 516 -38.74 -11.54 -29.41
C LEU A 516 -39.64 -12.15 -28.32
N ASN A 517 -40.91 -11.79 -28.27
CA ASN A 517 -41.83 -12.31 -27.25
C ASN A 517 -42.14 -13.82 -27.44
N GLN A 518 -41.87 -14.38 -28.63
CA GLN A 518 -41.97 -15.81 -28.89
C GLN A 518 -40.73 -16.57 -28.41
N GLU A 519 -39.61 -15.88 -28.16
CA GLU A 519 -38.36 -16.48 -27.70
C GLU A 519 -38.33 -16.67 -26.18
N GLY A 520 -39.14 -15.93 -25.42
CA GLY A 520 -39.20 -16.04 -23.96
C GLY A 520 -39.65 -14.76 -23.25
N ALA A 521 -39.38 -14.69 -21.95
CA ALA A 521 -39.67 -13.51 -21.13
C ALA A 521 -38.83 -12.31 -21.56
N VAL A 522 -39.49 -11.19 -21.86
CA VAL A 522 -38.86 -9.94 -22.32
C VAL A 522 -39.30 -8.79 -21.43
N PHE A 523 -38.34 -8.06 -20.87
CA PHE A 523 -38.55 -6.83 -20.10
C PHE A 523 -37.35 -5.91 -20.25
N LYS A 524 -37.54 -4.58 -20.22
CA LYS A 524 -36.44 -3.60 -20.39
C LYS A 524 -35.48 -3.62 -19.20
N SER A 525 -36.03 -3.40 -18.00
CA SER A 525 -35.32 -3.38 -16.73
C SER A 525 -36.34 -3.21 -15.62
N PHE A 526 -36.25 -3.96 -14.53
CA PHE A 526 -37.04 -3.71 -13.33
C PHE A 526 -36.21 -3.97 -12.07
N LEU A 527 -36.59 -3.30 -10.98
CA LEU A 527 -35.94 -3.44 -9.68
C LEU A 527 -36.30 -4.80 -9.08
N LEU A 528 -35.35 -5.72 -9.11
CA LEU A 528 -35.54 -7.08 -8.62
C LEU A 528 -35.43 -7.18 -7.08
N VAL A 529 -34.64 -6.29 -6.47
CA VAL A 529 -34.54 -6.12 -5.01
C VAL A 529 -34.71 -4.64 -4.71
N HIS A 530 -35.71 -4.32 -3.90
CA HIS A 530 -35.96 -2.95 -3.45
C HIS A 530 -35.96 -2.90 -1.93
N LYS A 531 -35.06 -2.09 -1.34
CA LYS A 531 -34.88 -1.97 0.13
C LYS A 531 -34.73 -3.34 0.83
N GLY A 532 -33.95 -4.24 0.24
CA GLY A 532 -33.72 -5.59 0.76
C GLY A 532 -34.85 -6.60 0.52
N ILE A 533 -35.94 -6.19 -0.13
CA ILE A 533 -37.09 -7.07 -0.41
C ILE A 533 -37.01 -7.56 -1.86
N PHE A 534 -36.91 -8.89 -2.02
CA PHE A 534 -36.94 -9.55 -3.33
C PHE A 534 -38.35 -9.51 -3.94
N GLN A 535 -38.46 -8.94 -5.14
CA GLN A 535 -39.71 -8.73 -5.87
C GLN A 535 -40.11 -10.01 -6.63
N GLU A 536 -40.37 -11.09 -5.87
CA GLU A 536 -40.62 -12.43 -6.44
C GLU A 536 -41.88 -12.49 -7.30
N LYS A 537 -42.91 -11.75 -6.91
CA LYS A 537 -44.19 -11.71 -7.62
C LYS A 537 -44.01 -11.07 -9.00
N GLU A 538 -43.38 -9.91 -9.04
CA GLU A 538 -43.10 -9.16 -10.27
C GLU A 538 -42.21 -9.97 -11.22
N LEU A 539 -41.18 -10.64 -10.68
CA LEU A 539 -40.34 -11.56 -11.46
C LEU A 539 -41.16 -12.74 -12.00
N THR A 540 -42.00 -13.35 -11.18
CA THR A 540 -42.84 -14.49 -11.58
C THR A 540 -43.80 -14.07 -12.69
N ASP A 541 -44.48 -12.94 -12.54
CA ASP A 541 -45.39 -12.41 -13.55
C ASP A 541 -44.66 -12.13 -14.87
N ALA A 542 -43.42 -11.62 -14.81
CA ALA A 542 -42.58 -11.39 -15.98
C ALA A 542 -42.15 -12.69 -16.66
N LEU A 543 -41.72 -13.70 -15.90
CA LEU A 543 -41.32 -15.01 -16.42
C LEU A 543 -42.50 -15.84 -16.96
N MET A 544 -43.72 -15.59 -16.46
CA MET A 544 -44.94 -16.24 -16.92
C MET A 544 -45.64 -15.49 -18.07
N ALA A 545 -45.28 -14.22 -18.31
CA ALA A 545 -45.87 -13.38 -19.34
C ALA A 545 -45.88 -14.00 -20.75
N PRO A 546 -44.85 -14.74 -21.21
CA PRO A 546 -44.87 -15.37 -22.53
C PRO A 546 -46.03 -16.35 -22.73
N GLY A 547 -46.54 -16.97 -21.66
CA GLY A 547 -47.70 -17.87 -21.72
C GLY A 547 -49.02 -17.20 -22.12
N LYS A 548 -49.06 -15.86 -22.17
CA LYS A 548 -50.21 -15.10 -22.68
C LYS A 548 -50.25 -15.06 -24.22
N ILE A 549 -49.19 -15.50 -24.88
CA ILE A 549 -49.08 -15.53 -26.35
C ILE A 549 -49.56 -16.89 -26.84
N PRO A 550 -50.49 -16.95 -27.82
CA PRO A 550 -50.96 -18.21 -28.38
C PRO A 550 -49.79 -19.09 -28.86
N GLY A 551 -49.76 -20.34 -28.40
CA GLY A 551 -48.70 -21.30 -28.75
C GLY A 551 -47.38 -21.13 -27.99
N SER A 552 -47.30 -20.18 -27.05
CA SER A 552 -46.15 -20.02 -26.15
C SER A 552 -46.49 -20.49 -24.74
N SER A 553 -45.45 -20.85 -23.99
CA SER A 553 -45.56 -21.12 -22.55
C SER A 553 -44.86 -20.02 -21.77
N GLY A 554 -45.33 -19.75 -20.55
CA GLY A 554 -44.46 -19.12 -19.54
C GLY A 554 -43.25 -20.03 -19.25
N THR A 555 -42.32 -19.56 -18.42
CA THR A 555 -41.20 -20.41 -18.03
C THR A 555 -41.67 -21.79 -17.56
N ARG A 556 -41.01 -22.83 -18.08
CA ARG A 556 -41.29 -24.22 -17.69
C ARG A 556 -40.54 -24.62 -16.42
N ASN A 557 -39.59 -23.79 -15.98
CA ASN A 557 -38.68 -24.06 -14.87
C ASN A 557 -38.66 -22.90 -13.85
N LEU A 558 -39.83 -22.35 -13.51
CA LEU A 558 -39.97 -21.17 -12.66
C LEU A 558 -39.17 -21.27 -11.35
N SER A 559 -39.25 -22.40 -10.65
CA SER A 559 -38.54 -22.62 -9.38
C SER A 559 -37.02 -22.52 -9.54
N ASN A 560 -36.49 -23.04 -10.64
CA ASN A 560 -35.05 -23.01 -10.92
C ASN A 560 -34.63 -21.60 -11.33
N ASN A 561 -35.40 -20.91 -12.17
CA ASN A 561 -35.08 -19.52 -12.53
C ASN A 561 -35.05 -18.61 -11.29
N ILE A 562 -36.03 -18.74 -10.39
CA ILE A 562 -36.06 -17.97 -9.13
C ILE A 562 -34.85 -18.32 -8.26
N SER A 563 -34.51 -19.61 -8.15
CA SER A 563 -33.37 -20.06 -7.34
C SER A 563 -32.03 -19.56 -7.88
N ASP A 564 -31.81 -19.65 -9.20
CA ASP A 564 -30.61 -19.12 -9.87
C ASP A 564 -30.46 -17.62 -9.63
N ILE A 565 -31.55 -16.88 -9.77
CA ILE A 565 -31.58 -15.44 -9.57
C ILE A 565 -31.28 -15.09 -8.10
N LYS A 566 -31.85 -15.82 -7.14
CA LYS A 566 -31.55 -15.65 -5.70
C LYS A 566 -30.07 -15.96 -5.41
N ALA A 567 -29.52 -17.01 -6.00
CA ALA A 567 -28.11 -17.35 -5.87
C ALA A 567 -27.19 -16.27 -6.45
N GLN A 568 -27.54 -15.69 -7.61
CA GLN A 568 -26.80 -14.57 -8.20
C GLN A 568 -26.88 -13.31 -7.32
N ILE A 569 -28.04 -13.00 -6.73
CA ILE A 569 -28.16 -11.88 -5.79
C ILE A 569 -27.25 -12.11 -4.57
N ALA A 570 -27.27 -13.33 -4.01
CA ALA A 570 -26.44 -13.69 -2.87
C ALA A 570 -24.94 -13.59 -3.20
N ALA A 571 -24.51 -14.06 -4.38
CA ALA A 571 -23.13 -13.94 -4.83
C ALA A 571 -22.65 -12.49 -5.01
N ASN A 572 -23.58 -11.55 -5.25
CA ASN A 572 -23.28 -10.12 -5.38
C ASN A 572 -23.39 -9.35 -4.05
N GLN A 573 -23.88 -9.95 -2.97
CA GLN A 573 -23.78 -9.36 -1.64
C GLN A 573 -22.39 -9.65 -1.07
N LYS A 574 -21.65 -8.59 -0.73
CA LYS A 574 -20.39 -8.71 0.02
C LYS A 574 -20.66 -9.46 1.33
N VAL A 575 -19.91 -10.53 1.57
CA VAL A 575 -19.70 -11.09 2.91
C VAL A 575 -18.66 -10.24 3.62
#